data_AF-A0AAU3EUD3-F1
#
_entry.id   AF-A0AAU3EUD3-F1
#
_cell.length_a   1.000
_cell.length_b   1.000
_cell.length_c   1.000
_cell.angle_alpha   90.00
_cell.angle_beta   90.00
_cell.angle_gamma   90.00
#
_symmetry.space_group_name_H-M   'P 1'
#
loop_
_entity.id
_entity.type
_entity.pdbx_description
1 polymer ?
#
loop_
_entity_poly.entity_id
_entity_poly.type
_entity_poly.pdbx_seq_one_letter_code
_entity_poly.pdbx_strand_id
1 'polypeptide(L)'
;MRSRFALLWLALHRRRRMLAALAFGMVVFETLIVVIANTIPPTQLFGGQGRTPPGAFKAFSGSTGDVSIASYPGLLGAGLVHPFWIAMQLTVIGSLAAAAVAADVESGTIELLMVRPVSRARLLAERTAALAIASVLLNAAATGTMAVGVLLSPRLHREVPITGVFSAGLLGCGFAL
;
A
#
# COMPACT_ATOMS: atom_id res chain seq x y z
N MET A 1 13.38 26.26 8.09
CA MET A 1 12.08 25.58 7.88
C MET A 1 11.94 24.20 8.59
N ARG A 2 13.03 23.53 9.00
CA ARG A 2 12.99 22.22 9.72
C ARG A 2 12.35 22.21 11.12
N SER A 3 12.06 23.35 11.76
CA SER A 3 11.57 23.40 13.14
C SER A 3 10.05 23.27 13.30
N ARG A 4 9.26 23.41 12.22
CA ARG A 4 7.79 23.39 12.31
C ARG A 4 7.18 21.99 12.34
N PHE A 5 7.87 20.96 11.83
CA PHE A 5 7.38 19.58 11.74
C PHE A 5 8.39 18.56 12.28
N ALA A 6 9.06 18.91 13.37
CA ALA A 6 10.14 18.11 13.91
C ALA A 6 9.66 16.73 14.39
N LEU A 7 8.44 16.62 14.94
CA LEU A 7 7.91 15.35 15.47
C LEU A 7 7.47 14.44 14.33
N LEU A 8 6.85 15.01 13.30
CA LEU A 8 6.55 14.32 12.05
C LEU A 8 7.82 13.69 11.44
N TRP A 9 8.87 14.50 11.25
CA TRP A 9 10.10 14.03 10.64
C TRP A 9 10.81 12.99 11.51
N LEU A 10 10.79 13.16 12.83
CA LEU A 10 11.35 12.19 13.77
C LEU A 10 10.64 10.83 13.65
N ALA A 11 9.30 10.82 13.56
CA ALA A 11 8.50 9.61 13.43
C ALA A 11 8.87 8.83 12.16
N LEU A 12 8.95 9.52 11.02
CA LEU A 12 9.36 8.95 9.74
C LEU A 12 10.81 8.47 9.76
N HIS A 13 11.73 9.28 10.31
CA HIS A 13 13.15 8.97 10.32
C HIS A 13 13.48 7.75 11.20
N ARG A 14 12.86 7.64 12.38
CA ARG A 14 13.08 6.53 13.31
C ARG A 14 12.68 5.18 12.69
N ARG A 15 11.65 5.18 11.83
CA ARG A 15 11.14 3.97 11.16
C ARG A 15 11.51 3.89 9.67
N ARG A 16 12.43 4.72 9.17
CA ARG A 16 12.78 4.79 7.73
C ARG A 16 13.20 3.45 7.12
N ARG A 17 13.90 2.60 7.88
CA ARG A 17 14.34 1.28 7.40
C ARG A 17 13.15 0.34 7.21
N MET A 18 12.21 0.34 8.15
CA MET A 18 10.97 -0.43 8.05
C MET A 18 10.10 0.09 6.90
N LEU A 19 9.93 1.42 6.79
CA LEU A 19 9.16 2.04 5.71
C LEU A 19 9.80 1.74 4.34
N ALA A 20 11.12 1.81 4.23
CA ALA A 20 11.83 1.45 3.00
C ALA A 20 11.68 -0.04 2.66
N ALA A 21 11.76 -0.94 3.65
CA ALA A 21 11.56 -2.37 3.44
C ALA A 21 10.13 -2.69 2.99
N LEU A 22 9.12 -2.04 3.59
CA LEU A 22 7.72 -2.22 3.20
C LEU A 22 7.43 -1.63 1.83
N ALA A 23 7.95 -0.44 1.53
CA ALA A 23 7.83 0.16 0.20
C ALA A 23 8.51 -0.70 -0.87
N PHE A 24 9.71 -1.23 -0.58
CA PHE A 24 10.39 -2.16 -1.47
C PHE A 24 9.59 -3.46 -1.66
N GLY A 25 9.09 -4.06 -0.58
CA GLY A 25 8.22 -5.23 -0.63
C GLY A 25 6.96 -5.00 -1.46
N MET A 26 6.35 -3.81 -1.34
CA MET A 26 5.21 -3.39 -2.15
C MET A 26 5.57 -3.32 -3.64
N VAL A 27 6.67 -2.67 -4.00
CA VAL A 27 7.15 -2.60 -5.39
C VAL A 27 7.41 -3.99 -5.96
N VAL A 28 8.09 -4.87 -5.20
CA VAL A 28 8.38 -6.24 -5.62
C VAL A 28 7.09 -7.02 -5.85
N PHE A 29 6.13 -6.91 -4.93
CA PHE A 29 4.84 -7.59 -5.02
C PHE A 29 4.04 -7.12 -6.24
N GLU A 30 3.89 -5.81 -6.45
CA GLU A 30 3.15 -5.29 -7.60
C GLU A 30 3.85 -5.61 -8.93
N THR A 31 5.19 -5.58 -8.95
CA THR A 31 5.96 -6.03 -10.11
C THR A 31 5.67 -7.49 -10.43
N LEU A 32 5.59 -8.35 -9.42
CA LEU A 32 5.22 -9.76 -9.60
C LEU A 32 3.83 -9.89 -10.22
N ILE A 33 2.83 -9.14 -9.76
CA ILE A 33 1.47 -9.15 -10.33
C ILE A 33 1.50 -8.69 -11.80
N VAL A 34 2.23 -7.62 -12.13
CA VAL A 34 2.39 -7.14 -13.52
C VAL A 34 3.06 -8.19 -14.41
N VAL A 35 4.10 -8.86 -13.89
CA VAL A 35 4.81 -9.93 -14.64
C VAL A 35 3.87 -11.11 -14.88
N ILE A 36 3.11 -11.54 -13.89
CA ILE A 36 2.13 -12.63 -14.02
C ILE A 36 1.07 -12.24 -15.07
N ALA A 37 0.52 -11.03 -14.99
CA ALA A 37 -0.48 -10.54 -15.93
C ALA A 37 0.07 -10.48 -17.37
N ASN A 38 1.34 -10.16 -17.57
CA ASN A 38 1.95 -10.14 -18.90
C ASN A 38 2.29 -11.53 -19.47
N THR A 39 2.62 -12.48 -18.59
CA THR A 39 3.11 -13.81 -18.98
C THR A 39 1.99 -14.80 -19.24
N ILE A 40 0.89 -14.72 -18.48
CA ILE A 40 -0.21 -15.68 -18.56
C ILE A 40 -1.52 -14.93 -18.84
N PRO A 41 -2.24 -15.27 -19.93
CA PRO A 41 -3.56 -14.68 -20.20
C PRO A 41 -4.52 -14.91 -19.03
N PRO A 42 -5.27 -13.88 -18.59
CA PRO A 42 -6.24 -14.01 -17.49
C PRO A 42 -7.29 -15.11 -17.74
N THR A 43 -7.65 -15.34 -19.01
CA THR A 43 -8.56 -16.42 -19.42
C THR A 43 -8.00 -17.82 -19.21
N GLN A 44 -6.67 -17.99 -19.23
CA GLN A 44 -6.03 -19.27 -18.90
C GLN A 44 -5.84 -19.45 -17.40
N LEU A 45 -5.69 -18.36 -16.65
CA LEU A 45 -5.61 -18.38 -15.19
C LEU A 45 -6.97 -18.66 -14.53
N PHE A 46 -8.05 -18.08 -15.08
CA PHE A 46 -9.36 -18.06 -14.42
C PHE A 46 -10.55 -18.41 -15.32
N GLY A 47 -10.37 -18.54 -16.65
CA GLY A 47 -11.45 -18.71 -17.64
C GLY A 47 -11.53 -20.09 -18.30
N GLY A 48 -10.76 -21.08 -17.87
CA GLY A 48 -10.77 -22.41 -18.46
C GLY A 48 -12.03 -23.21 -18.09
N GLN A 49 -12.76 -23.69 -19.11
CA GLN A 49 -13.86 -24.66 -19.03
C GLN A 49 -13.64 -25.75 -17.94
N GLY A 50 -14.20 -25.55 -16.75
CA GLY A 50 -14.22 -26.58 -15.69
C GLY A 50 -12.92 -26.80 -14.91
N ARG A 51 -11.86 -26.02 -15.11
CA ARG A 51 -10.69 -26.01 -14.20
C ARG A 51 -10.87 -24.90 -13.19
N THR A 52 -11.50 -25.23 -12.07
CA THR A 52 -11.47 -24.39 -10.88
C THR A 52 -10.01 -24.07 -10.58
N PRO A 53 -9.60 -22.80 -10.49
CA PRO A 53 -8.24 -22.47 -10.07
C PRO A 53 -7.99 -23.16 -8.73
N PRO A 54 -6.79 -23.74 -8.51
CA PRO A 54 -6.47 -24.39 -7.24
C PRO A 54 -6.83 -23.47 -6.07
N GLY A 55 -7.37 -24.01 -4.97
CA GLY A 55 -7.90 -23.20 -3.86
C GLY A 55 -6.91 -22.13 -3.35
N ALA A 56 -5.61 -22.40 -3.43
CA ALA A 56 -4.54 -21.45 -3.13
C ALA A 56 -4.54 -20.21 -4.05
N PHE A 57 -4.80 -20.36 -5.36
CA PHE A 57 -4.90 -19.23 -6.29
C PHE A 57 -6.14 -18.39 -6.04
N LYS A 58 -7.27 -19.01 -5.69
CA LYS A 58 -8.50 -18.29 -5.33
C LYS A 58 -8.29 -17.47 -4.05
N ALA A 59 -7.71 -18.07 -3.02
CA ALA A 59 -7.37 -17.40 -1.76
C ALA A 59 -6.31 -16.28 -1.95
N PHE A 60 -5.30 -16.53 -2.80
CA PHE A 60 -4.30 -15.54 -3.16
C PHE A 60 -4.96 -14.35 -3.88
N SER A 61 -5.74 -14.58 -4.94
CA SER A 61 -6.40 -13.52 -5.72
C SER A 61 -7.37 -12.61 -4.94
N GLY A 62 -7.72 -12.94 -3.69
CA GLY A 62 -8.70 -12.19 -2.90
C GLY A 62 -10.16 -12.41 -3.34
N SER A 63 -10.41 -13.23 -4.36
CA SER A 63 -11.76 -13.49 -4.91
C SER A 63 -12.51 -14.56 -4.13
N THR A 64 -13.40 -14.15 -3.25
CA THR A 64 -14.39 -15.07 -2.68
C THR A 64 -15.57 -15.32 -3.66
N GLY A 65 -15.69 -14.56 -4.76
CA GLY A 65 -16.82 -14.64 -5.72
C GLY A 65 -16.44 -14.62 -7.22
N ASP A 66 -17.47 -14.73 -8.07
CA ASP A 66 -17.46 -14.73 -9.55
C ASP A 66 -17.15 -13.36 -10.18
N VAL A 67 -16.40 -12.49 -9.49
CA VAL A 67 -15.98 -11.20 -10.06
C VAL A 67 -14.82 -11.44 -11.02
N SER A 68 -14.87 -10.81 -12.19
CA SER A 68 -14.06 -11.04 -13.39
C SER A 68 -12.53 -10.82 -13.23
N ILE A 69 -11.85 -11.61 -12.39
CA ILE A 69 -10.38 -11.71 -12.35
C ILE A 69 -9.85 -12.38 -13.63
N ALA A 70 -10.72 -13.04 -14.39
CA ALA A 70 -10.47 -13.54 -15.74
C ALA A 70 -10.30 -12.43 -16.80
N SER A 71 -10.14 -11.17 -16.39
CA SER A 71 -9.86 -10.01 -17.24
C SER A 71 -8.60 -9.28 -16.75
N TYR A 72 -7.86 -8.64 -17.65
CA TYR A 72 -6.67 -7.86 -17.28
C TYR A 72 -6.96 -6.75 -16.26
N PRO A 73 -8.06 -5.96 -16.37
CA PRO A 73 -8.42 -4.99 -15.35
C PRO A 73 -8.72 -5.63 -13.98
N GLY A 74 -9.40 -6.78 -13.97
CA GLY A 74 -9.70 -7.50 -12.73
C GLY A 74 -8.46 -8.08 -12.06
N LEU A 75 -7.52 -8.64 -12.83
CA LEU A 75 -6.27 -9.18 -12.31
C LEU A 75 -5.34 -8.10 -11.75
N LEU A 76 -5.21 -6.96 -12.44
CA LEU A 76 -4.41 -5.84 -11.95
C LEU A 76 -5.08 -5.13 -10.77
N GLY A 77 -6.41 -4.97 -10.81
CA GLY A 77 -7.19 -4.43 -9.69
C GLY A 77 -7.13 -5.31 -8.45
N ALA A 78 -7.07 -6.64 -8.62
CA ALA A 78 -6.89 -7.58 -7.51
C ALA A 78 -5.53 -7.39 -6.80
N GLY A 79 -4.49 -6.91 -7.49
CA GLY A 79 -3.21 -6.54 -6.85
C GLY A 79 -3.37 -5.41 -5.82
N LEU A 80 -4.11 -4.35 -6.18
CA LEU A 80 -4.34 -3.18 -5.33
C LEU A 80 -5.33 -3.41 -4.18
N VAL A 81 -6.14 -4.47 -4.25
CA VAL A 81 -7.08 -4.89 -3.19
C VAL A 81 -6.64 -6.21 -2.55
N HIS A 82 -5.44 -6.68 -2.87
CA HIS A 82 -4.94 -7.95 -2.41
C HIS A 82 -4.79 -7.96 -0.88
N PRO A 83 -5.10 -9.06 -0.18
CA PRO A 83 -4.89 -9.16 1.27
C PRO A 83 -3.45 -8.83 1.71
N PHE A 84 -2.46 -9.09 0.84
CA PHE A 84 -1.07 -8.71 1.06
C PHE A 84 -0.85 -7.18 1.03
N TRP A 85 -1.47 -6.48 0.08
CA TRP A 85 -1.48 -5.01 0.04
C TRP A 85 -2.07 -4.44 1.35
N ILE A 86 -3.23 -4.97 1.76
CA ILE A 86 -3.90 -4.59 3.01
C ILE A 86 -3.00 -4.88 4.22
N ALA A 87 -2.37 -6.05 4.29
CA ALA A 87 -1.50 -6.43 5.39
C ALA A 87 -0.27 -5.52 5.52
N MET A 88 0.35 -5.13 4.40
CA MET A 88 1.46 -4.17 4.41
C MET A 88 1.00 -2.79 4.88
N GLN A 89 -0.19 -2.36 4.43
CA GLN A 89 -0.78 -1.08 4.83
C GLN A 89 -1.08 -1.05 6.34
N LEU A 90 -1.72 -2.10 6.86
CA LEU A 90 -1.99 -2.28 8.28
C LEU A 90 -0.71 -2.38 9.11
N THR A 91 0.36 -2.96 8.56
CA THR A 91 1.66 -3.02 9.24
C THR A 91 2.23 -1.62 9.46
N VAL A 92 2.17 -0.74 8.46
CA VAL A 92 2.60 0.66 8.61
C VAL A 92 1.74 1.40 9.63
N ILE A 93 0.42 1.31 9.47
CA ILE A 93 -0.57 1.98 10.32
C ILE A 93 -0.40 1.54 11.78
N GLY A 94 -0.44 0.23 12.04
CA GLY A 94 -0.30 -0.34 13.37
C GLY A 94 1.04 0.00 14.01
N SER A 95 2.14 -0.08 13.26
CA SER A 95 3.48 0.23 13.74
C SER A 95 3.65 1.71 14.12
N LEU A 96 3.10 2.65 13.33
CA LEU A 96 3.16 4.08 13.63
C LEU A 96 2.18 4.50 14.73
N ALA A 97 0.97 3.94 14.73
CA ALA A 97 -0.03 4.20 15.76
C ALA A 97 0.43 3.69 17.13
N ALA A 98 0.93 2.45 17.21
CA ALA A 98 1.50 1.91 18.45
C ALA A 98 2.70 2.74 18.93
N ALA A 99 3.53 3.24 18.02
CA ALA A 99 4.65 4.11 18.38
C ALA A 99 4.20 5.44 18.99
N ALA A 100 3.11 6.01 18.48
CA ALA A 100 2.58 7.28 18.95
C ALA A 100 2.02 7.20 20.38
N VAL A 101 1.63 6.00 20.83
CA VAL A 101 1.05 5.77 22.16
C VAL A 101 2.08 5.21 23.14
N ALA A 102 2.77 4.13 22.78
CA ALA A 102 3.57 3.35 23.73
C ALA A 102 5.08 3.60 23.63
N ALA A 103 5.61 3.76 22.41
CA ALA A 103 7.06 3.83 22.22
C ALA A 103 7.68 5.10 22.82
N ASP A 104 6.94 6.21 22.87
CA ASP A 104 7.41 7.44 23.51
C ASP A 104 7.44 7.31 25.04
N VAL A 105 6.53 6.53 25.63
CA VAL A 105 6.50 6.23 27.07
C VAL A 105 7.66 5.30 27.43
N GLU A 106 7.79 4.19 26.72
CA GLU A 106 8.82 3.17 26.99
C GLU A 106 10.25 3.71 26.80
N SER A 107 10.43 4.65 25.87
CA SER A 107 11.75 5.28 25.64
C SER A 107 12.02 6.51 26.52
N GLY A 108 11.13 6.86 27.46
CA GLY A 108 11.23 8.06 28.30
C GLY A 108 11.16 9.38 27.52
N THR A 109 10.87 9.33 26.22
CA THR A 109 10.84 10.52 25.35
C THR A 109 9.64 11.41 25.67
N ILE A 110 8.57 10.82 26.21
CA ILE A 110 7.34 11.56 26.55
C ILE A 110 7.57 12.60 27.65
N GLU A 111 8.45 12.33 28.61
CA GLU A 111 8.80 13.26 29.68
C GLU A 111 9.49 14.52 29.10
N LEU A 112 10.40 14.33 28.14
CA LEU A 112 11.04 15.41 27.41
C LEU A 112 10.04 16.23 26.57
N LEU A 113 9.00 15.58 26.02
CA LEU A 113 7.94 16.26 25.28
C LEU A 113 7.01 17.06 26.19
N MET A 114 6.74 16.58 27.41
CA MET A 114 5.90 17.25 28.40
C MET A 114 6.52 18.53 28.95
N VAL A 115 7.86 18.62 29.00
CA VAL A 115 8.58 19.82 29.45
C VAL A 115 8.62 20.90 28.37
N ARG A 116 8.40 20.55 27.09
CA ARG A 116 8.32 21.54 26.01
C ARG A 116 6.90 22.12 25.88
N PRO A 117 6.76 23.41 25.55
CA PRO A 117 5.46 24.03 25.29
C PRO A 117 4.90 23.61 23.93
N VAL A 118 4.52 22.33 23.80
CA VAL A 118 3.88 21.77 22.61
C VAL A 118 2.42 21.51 22.93
N SER A 119 1.51 22.04 22.10
CA SER A 119 0.08 21.77 22.29
C SER A 119 -0.24 20.30 21.95
N ARG A 120 -1.18 19.71 22.69
CA ARG A 120 -1.65 18.33 22.45
C ARG A 120 -2.21 18.16 21.04
N ALA A 121 -2.92 19.16 20.53
CA ALA A 121 -3.47 19.17 19.18
C ALA A 121 -2.36 19.10 18.11
N ARG A 122 -1.24 19.81 18.30
CA ARG A 122 -0.10 19.75 17.39
C ARG A 122 0.58 18.39 17.42
N LEU A 123 0.74 17.80 18.61
CA LEU A 123 1.29 16.46 18.75
C LEU A 123 0.44 15.43 17.99
N LEU A 124 -0.88 15.45 18.20
CA LEU A 124 -1.80 14.55 17.51
C LEU A 124 -1.77 14.77 15.99
N ALA A 125 -1.84 16.04 15.54
CA ALA A 125 -1.80 16.36 14.11
C ALA A 125 -0.51 15.90 13.43
N GLU A 126 0.67 16.11 14.04
CA GLU A 126 1.94 15.66 13.46
C GLU A 126 2.06 14.13 13.44
N ARG A 127 1.47 13.40 14.40
CA ARG A 127 1.44 11.93 14.43
C ARG A 127 0.48 11.36 13.38
N THR A 128 -0.73 11.91 13.28
CA THR A 128 -1.70 11.55 12.25
C THR A 128 -1.15 11.86 10.86
N ALA A 129 -0.48 13.01 10.68
CA ALA A 129 0.19 13.35 9.43
C ALA A 129 1.32 12.36 9.09
N ALA A 130 2.08 11.87 10.07
CA ALA A 130 3.12 10.86 9.83
C ALA A 130 2.54 9.56 9.29
N LEU A 131 1.42 9.13 9.89
CA LEU A 131 0.69 7.93 9.48
C LEU A 131 0.10 8.10 8.09
N ALA A 132 -0.58 9.23 7.83
CA ALA A 132 -1.15 9.57 6.53
C ALA A 132 -0.07 9.61 5.43
N ILE A 133 1.06 10.28 5.66
CA ILE A 133 2.15 10.37 4.68
C ILE A 133 2.75 9.00 4.40
N ALA A 134 3.00 8.19 5.43
CA ALA A 134 3.54 6.84 5.23
C ALA A 134 2.55 5.96 4.46
N SER A 135 1.25 6.11 4.74
CA SER A 135 0.18 5.40 4.08
C SER A 135 0.08 5.74 2.59
N VAL A 136 0.03 7.04 2.28
CA VAL A 136 0.02 7.56 0.91
C VAL A 136 1.29 7.18 0.16
N LEU A 137 2.45 7.15 0.81
CA LEU A 137 3.71 6.74 0.18
C LEU A 137 3.67 5.28 -0.27
N LEU A 138 3.17 4.37 0.56
CA LEU A 138 3.03 2.96 0.18
C LEU A 138 2.02 2.78 -0.95
N ASN A 139 0.88 3.46 -0.88
CA ASN A 139 -0.11 3.44 -1.95
C ASN A 139 0.47 3.99 -3.26
N ALA A 140 1.17 5.12 -3.21
CA ALA A 140 1.84 5.71 -4.37
C ALA A 140 2.92 4.79 -4.95
N ALA A 141 3.66 4.06 -4.11
CA ALA A 141 4.61 3.05 -4.58
C ALA A 141 3.90 1.92 -5.32
N ALA A 142 2.75 1.45 -4.80
CA ALA A 142 1.97 0.40 -5.45
C ALA A 142 1.39 0.86 -6.80
N THR A 143 0.66 1.98 -6.79
CA THR A 143 0.06 2.58 -7.99
C THR A 143 1.10 2.98 -9.02
N GLY A 144 2.23 3.54 -8.59
CA GLY A 144 3.33 3.91 -9.47
C GLY A 144 3.95 2.69 -10.16
N THR A 145 4.18 1.60 -9.41
CA THR A 145 4.70 0.35 -9.97
C THR A 145 3.73 -0.24 -10.99
N MET A 146 2.44 -0.27 -10.67
CA MET A 146 1.39 -0.73 -11.58
C MET A 146 1.31 0.14 -12.85
N ALA A 147 1.32 1.47 -12.72
CA ALA A 147 1.27 2.40 -13.84
C ALA A 147 2.49 2.24 -14.77
N VAL A 148 3.69 2.11 -14.20
CA VAL A 148 4.92 1.84 -14.96
C VAL A 148 4.82 0.47 -15.65
N GLY A 149 4.34 -0.56 -14.94
CA GLY A 149 4.15 -1.90 -15.48
C GLY A 149 3.20 -1.95 -16.68
N VAL A 150 2.07 -1.25 -16.60
CA VAL A 150 1.10 -1.11 -17.70
C VAL A 150 1.72 -0.34 -18.87
N LEU A 151 2.42 0.76 -18.60
CA LEU A 151 3.03 1.60 -19.64
C LEU A 151 4.13 0.88 -20.42
N LEU A 152 4.96 0.08 -19.74
CA LEU A 152 6.03 -0.69 -20.36
C LEU A 152 5.53 -1.88 -21.19
N SER A 153 4.25 -2.24 -21.04
CA SER A 153 3.68 -3.46 -21.60
C SER A 153 2.58 -3.14 -22.62
N PRO A 154 2.87 -3.20 -23.94
CA PRO A 154 1.90 -2.80 -24.97
C PRO A 154 0.58 -3.58 -24.93
N ARG A 155 0.60 -4.82 -24.44
CA ARG A 155 -0.60 -5.65 -24.24
C ARG A 155 -1.49 -5.11 -23.13
N LEU A 156 -0.90 -4.83 -21.96
CA LEU A 156 -1.64 -4.29 -20.81
C LEU A 156 -2.16 -2.88 -21.09
N HIS A 157 -1.37 -2.03 -21.74
CA HIS A 157 -1.79 -0.65 -22.06
C HIS A 157 -3.03 -0.58 -22.97
N ARG A 158 -3.21 -1.59 -23.84
CA ARG A 158 -4.38 -1.67 -24.73
C ARG A 158 -5.66 -2.06 -23.98
N GLU A 159 -5.52 -2.91 -22.96
CA GLU A 159 -6.64 -3.49 -22.20
C GLU A 159 -6.99 -2.65 -20.95
N VAL A 160 -6.01 -1.95 -20.37
CA VAL A 160 -6.15 -1.18 -19.14
C VAL A 160 -5.71 0.26 -19.37
N PRO A 161 -6.64 1.23 -19.40
CA PRO A 161 -6.28 2.63 -19.52
C PRO A 161 -5.56 3.10 -18.24
N ILE A 162 -4.52 3.92 -18.40
CA ILE A 162 -3.74 4.48 -17.30
C ILE A 162 -4.62 5.26 -16.31
N THR A 163 -5.68 5.91 -16.81
CA THR A 163 -6.68 6.59 -15.97
C THR A 163 -7.32 5.66 -14.96
N GLY A 164 -7.62 4.40 -15.33
CA GLY A 164 -8.16 3.40 -14.42
C GLY A 164 -7.19 3.04 -13.29
N VAL A 165 -5.89 2.96 -13.59
CA VAL A 165 -4.84 2.72 -12.58
C VAL A 165 -4.76 3.89 -11.60
N PHE A 166 -4.80 5.12 -12.08
CA PHE A 166 -4.81 6.30 -11.22
C PHE A 166 -6.08 6.40 -10.38
N SER A 167 -7.26 6.13 -10.95
CA SER A 167 -8.52 6.09 -10.19
C SER A 167 -8.48 5.04 -9.09
N ALA A 168 -7.93 3.85 -9.35
CA ALA A 168 -7.76 2.81 -8.34
C ALA A 168 -6.78 3.22 -7.24
N GLY A 169 -5.67 3.86 -7.58
CA GLY A 169 -4.74 4.43 -6.60
C GLY A 169 -5.40 5.49 -5.71
N LEU A 170 -6.18 6.39 -6.32
CA LEU A 170 -6.89 7.45 -5.61
C LEU A 170 -7.95 6.88 -4.65
N LEU A 171 -8.68 5.84 -5.06
CA LEU A 171 -9.55 5.08 -4.17
C LEU A 171 -8.76 4.41 -3.03
N GLY A 172 -7.59 3.85 -3.32
CA GLY A 172 -6.70 3.28 -2.31
C GLY A 172 -6.25 4.30 -1.26
N CYS A 173 -5.99 5.55 -1.64
CA CYS A 173 -5.76 6.64 -0.69
C CYS A 173 -6.98 6.89 0.20
N GLY A 174 -8.20 6.80 -0.34
CA GLY A 174 -9.44 6.96 0.42
C GLY A 174 -9.71 5.82 1.42
N PHE A 175 -9.24 4.61 1.16
CA PHE A 175 -9.33 3.49 2.12
C PHE A 175 -8.22 3.53 3.19
N ALA A 176 -7.11 4.20 2.89
CA ALA A 176 -5.91 4.19 3.73
C ALA A 176 -5.80 5.41 4.66
N LEU A 177 -6.73 6.36 4.56
CA LEU A 177 -6.88 7.57 5.37
C LEU A 177 -8.23 7.58 6.09
#